data_AF-A0A0D8Y7S2-F1
#
_entry.id   AF-A0A0D8Y7S2-F1
#
_cell.length_a   1.000
_cell.length_b   1.000
_cell.length_c   1.000
_cell.angle_alpha   90.00
_cell.angle_beta   90.00
_cell.angle_gamma   90.00
#
_symmetry.space_group_name_H-M   'P 1'
#
loop_
_entity.id
_entity.type
_entity.pdbx_description
1 polymer ?
#
loop_
_entity_poly.entity_id
_entity_poly.type
_entity_poly.pdbx_seq_one_letter_code
_entity_poly.pdbx_strand_id
1 'polypeptide(L)'
;MEEDKMGMRIQSETIEIVKDEKGLVGISIGGGYPFCPCVYVVQIFEKSPAELDGRIRAGDEVVAVNGISTKGERKSAVAQLIQCSTNPVKITINKLETNSSKGKTLDIMMKKIKHKIVEFMDTDSIDALGLSRAILCNDPLLKKMKILEDNTLLYRNMIAYFEDLFYLHDKVSYYQRVYFPMIT
;
A
#
# COMPACT_ATOMS: atom_id res chain seq x y z
N MET A 1 -10.00 -1.14 -29.94
CA MET A 1 -9.03 -0.43 -29.08
C MET A 1 -8.02 -1.47 -28.64
N GLU A 2 -6.86 -1.50 -29.31
CA GLU A 2 -5.73 -2.35 -28.91
C GLU A 2 -5.13 -1.75 -27.66
N GLU A 3 -5.18 -2.48 -26.54
CA GLU A 3 -4.44 -2.12 -25.34
C GLU A 3 -2.95 -2.21 -25.68
N ASP A 4 -2.23 -1.10 -25.50
CA ASP A 4 -0.78 -0.97 -25.70
C ASP A 4 -0.04 -1.88 -24.71
N LYS A 5 0.14 -3.15 -25.09
CA LYS A 5 0.87 -4.14 -24.30
C LYS A 5 2.36 -3.86 -24.48
N MET A 6 2.91 -3.04 -23.59
CA MET A 6 4.35 -2.72 -23.39
C MET A 6 5.26 -3.98 -23.26
N GLY A 7 5.29 -4.83 -24.28
CA GLY A 7 6.06 -6.08 -24.32
C GLY A 7 5.63 -7.18 -23.33
N MET A 8 4.58 -6.97 -22.52
CA MET A 8 4.12 -7.98 -21.56
C MET A 8 3.28 -9.06 -22.26
N ARG A 9 3.82 -10.28 -22.33
CA ARG A 9 3.05 -11.46 -22.74
C ARG A 9 2.18 -11.88 -21.57
N ILE A 10 0.90 -11.57 -21.66
CA ILE A 10 -0.10 -12.05 -20.71
C ILE A 10 -0.35 -13.53 -21.03
N GLN A 11 0.17 -14.43 -20.19
CA GLN A 11 -0.17 -15.85 -20.26
C GLN A 11 -1.38 -16.10 -19.36
N SER A 12 -2.54 -16.33 -19.97
CA SER A 12 -3.75 -16.72 -19.26
C SER A 12 -3.74 -18.23 -19.00
N GLU A 13 -3.90 -18.65 -17.75
CA GLU A 13 -3.99 -20.04 -17.34
C GLU A 13 -5.32 -20.26 -16.59
N THR A 14 -6.01 -21.36 -16.85
CA THR A 14 -7.18 -21.77 -16.05
C THR A 14 -6.79 -22.96 -15.18
N ILE A 15 -7.04 -22.81 -13.89
CA ILE A 15 -6.68 -23.77 -12.85
C ILE A 15 -7.92 -24.20 -12.11
N GLU A 16 -7.95 -25.47 -11.71
CA GLU A 16 -9.02 -26.03 -10.90
C GLU A 16 -8.47 -26.32 -9.51
N ILE A 17 -9.06 -25.70 -8.49
CA ILE A 17 -8.68 -25.89 -7.10
C ILE A 17 -9.84 -26.48 -6.32
N VAL A 18 -9.56 -27.56 -5.59
CA VAL A 18 -10.50 -28.16 -4.64
C VAL A 18 -10.46 -27.35 -3.34
N LYS A 19 -11.61 -26.89 -2.87
CA LYS A 19 -11.74 -26.15 -1.61
C LYS A 19 -11.46 -27.05 -0.40
N ASP A 20 -10.96 -26.46 0.69
CA ASP A 20 -10.78 -27.15 1.97
C ASP A 20 -12.11 -27.46 2.67
N GLU A 21 -12.04 -28.10 3.85
CA GLU A 21 -13.20 -28.42 4.70
C GLU A 21 -14.02 -27.18 5.11
N LYS A 22 -13.40 -25.98 5.06
CA LYS A 22 -14.03 -24.69 5.36
C LYS A 22 -14.62 -24.02 4.12
N GLY A 23 -14.53 -24.65 2.94
CA GLY A 23 -14.98 -24.09 1.67
C GLY A 23 -14.07 -22.99 1.12
N LEU A 24 -12.82 -22.91 1.58
CA LEU A 24 -11.85 -21.89 1.20
C LEU A 24 -10.79 -22.44 0.25
N VAL A 25 -10.36 -21.58 -0.67
CA VAL A 25 -9.24 -21.83 -1.59
C VAL A 25 -7.91 -21.44 -0.95
N GLY A 26 -7.95 -20.48 -0.02
CA GLY A 26 -6.79 -19.95 0.72
C GLY A 26 -5.93 -18.96 -0.05
N ILE A 27 -6.60 -18.04 -0.77
CA ILE A 27 -5.98 -16.85 -1.34
C ILE A 27 -6.61 -15.58 -0.75
N SER A 28 -5.81 -14.53 -0.64
CA SER A 28 -6.27 -13.16 -0.40
C SER A 28 -6.24 -12.40 -1.71
N ILE A 29 -7.29 -11.62 -2.00
CA ILE A 29 -7.41 -10.83 -3.22
C ILE A 29 -7.45 -9.33 -2.91
N GLY A 30 -6.88 -8.53 -3.82
CA GLY A 30 -6.81 -7.07 -3.74
C GLY A 30 -7.30 -6.42 -5.04
N GLY A 31 -7.41 -5.09 -5.02
CA GLY A 31 -7.96 -4.33 -6.15
C GLY A 31 -9.49 -4.28 -6.17
N GLY A 32 -10.07 -4.39 -7.36
CA GLY A 32 -11.52 -4.31 -7.58
C GLY A 32 -12.10 -2.89 -7.61
N TYR A 33 -13.30 -2.78 -8.19
CA TYR A 33 -14.03 -1.51 -8.36
C TYR A 33 -14.32 -0.83 -7.01
N PRO A 34 -14.31 0.52 -6.91
CA PRO A 34 -14.13 1.52 -7.98
C PRO A 34 -12.69 1.91 -8.29
N PHE A 35 -11.74 1.51 -7.44
CA PHE A 35 -10.38 2.06 -7.48
C PHE A 35 -9.44 1.30 -8.42
N CYS A 36 -9.73 0.03 -8.72
CA CYS A 36 -8.96 -0.78 -9.65
C CYS A 36 -9.88 -1.65 -10.52
N PRO A 37 -9.80 -1.60 -11.86
CA PRO A 37 -10.66 -2.42 -12.72
C PRO A 37 -10.35 -3.92 -12.68
N CYS A 38 -9.20 -4.30 -12.10
CA CYS A 38 -8.70 -5.66 -12.04
C CYS A 38 -8.65 -6.17 -10.58
N VAL A 39 -8.75 -7.48 -10.43
CA VAL A 39 -8.59 -8.16 -9.13
C VAL A 39 -7.34 -9.04 -9.21
N TYR A 40 -6.51 -9.02 -8.19
CA TYR A 40 -5.25 -9.76 -8.18
C TYR A 40 -5.03 -10.48 -6.85
N VAL A 41 -4.21 -11.52 -6.87
CA VAL A 41 -3.84 -12.28 -5.66
C VAL A 41 -2.80 -11.50 -4.88
N VAL A 42 -3.12 -11.15 -3.64
CA VAL A 42 -2.22 -10.42 -2.71
C VAL A 42 -1.34 -11.39 -1.94
N GLN A 43 -1.92 -12.48 -1.47
CA GLN A 43 -1.27 -13.45 -0.60
C GLN A 43 -1.87 -14.83 -0.80
N ILE A 44 -1.03 -15.85 -0.63
CA ILE A 44 -1.45 -17.25 -0.52
C ILE A 44 -1.23 -17.66 0.94
N PHE A 45 -2.23 -18.30 1.54
CA PHE A 45 -2.14 -18.75 2.93
C PHE A 45 -1.39 -20.08 3.03
N GLU A 46 -0.58 -20.23 4.07
CA GLU A 46 0.12 -21.48 4.35
C GLU A 46 -0.87 -22.62 4.63
N LYS A 47 -0.52 -23.83 4.20
CA LYS A 47 -1.33 -25.06 4.30
C LYS A 47 -2.70 -24.97 3.62
N SER A 48 -2.84 -24.08 2.65
CA SER A 48 -4.08 -23.94 1.88
C SER A 48 -4.08 -24.77 0.59
N PRO A 49 -5.27 -25.07 0.03
CA PRO A 49 -5.36 -25.71 -1.28
C PRO A 49 -4.61 -24.96 -2.39
N ALA A 50 -4.63 -23.64 -2.39
CA ALA A 50 -3.89 -22.83 -3.37
C ALA A 50 -2.37 -22.96 -3.21
N GLU A 51 -1.85 -23.05 -1.98
CA GLU A 51 -0.43 -23.26 -1.74
C GLU A 51 0.01 -24.67 -2.17
N LEU A 52 -0.80 -25.69 -1.84
CA LEU A 52 -0.54 -27.08 -2.20
C LEU A 52 -0.55 -27.30 -3.72
N ASP A 53 -1.43 -26.60 -4.45
CA ASP A 53 -1.48 -26.62 -5.90
C ASP A 53 -0.30 -25.87 -6.54
N GLY A 54 0.12 -24.75 -5.95
CA GLY A 54 1.35 -24.02 -6.30
C GLY A 54 1.34 -23.29 -7.65
N ARG A 55 0.27 -23.40 -8.45
CA ARG A 55 0.16 -22.72 -9.76
C ARG A 55 -0.20 -21.25 -9.64
N ILE A 56 -1.01 -20.87 -8.65
CA ILE A 56 -1.29 -19.47 -8.31
C ILE A 56 -0.09 -18.89 -7.58
N ARG A 57 0.25 -17.63 -7.88
CA ARG A 57 1.22 -16.83 -7.13
C ARG A 57 0.66 -15.47 -6.76
N ALA A 58 1.22 -14.88 -5.70
CA ALA A 58 0.95 -13.48 -5.40
C ALA A 58 1.40 -12.60 -6.57
N GLY A 59 0.53 -11.68 -6.98
CA GLY A 59 0.70 -10.83 -8.16
C GLY A 59 -0.05 -11.31 -9.41
N ASP A 60 -0.56 -12.55 -9.44
CA ASP A 60 -1.39 -13.02 -10.55
C ASP A 60 -2.75 -12.29 -10.55
N GLU A 61 -3.21 -11.89 -11.74
CA GLU A 61 -4.51 -11.25 -11.91
C GLU A 61 -5.59 -12.32 -12.06
N VAL A 62 -6.69 -12.20 -11.32
CA VAL A 62 -7.89 -13.04 -11.45
C VAL A 62 -8.79 -12.42 -12.51
N VAL A 63 -8.99 -13.15 -13.61
CA VAL A 63 -9.73 -12.70 -14.80
C VAL A 63 -11.15 -13.27 -14.85
N ALA A 64 -11.30 -14.51 -14.38
CA ALA A 64 -12.59 -15.18 -14.30
C ALA A 64 -12.63 -16.23 -13.19
N VAL A 65 -13.84 -16.51 -12.70
CA VAL A 65 -14.13 -17.59 -11.75
C VAL A 65 -15.31 -18.38 -12.31
N ASN A 66 -15.13 -19.70 -12.52
CA ASN A 66 -16.10 -20.58 -13.17
C ASN A 66 -16.63 -20.04 -14.51
N GLY A 67 -15.77 -19.35 -15.28
CA GLY A 67 -16.13 -18.74 -16.57
C GLY A 67 -16.84 -17.39 -16.46
N ILE A 68 -17.14 -16.90 -15.25
CA ILE A 68 -17.69 -15.56 -15.02
C ILE A 68 -16.54 -14.57 -14.90
N SER A 69 -16.51 -13.56 -15.77
CA SER A 69 -15.46 -12.54 -15.75
C SER A 69 -15.52 -11.70 -14.48
N THR A 70 -14.36 -11.39 -13.93
CA THR A 70 -14.18 -10.55 -12.73
C THR A 70 -13.78 -9.11 -13.07
N LYS A 71 -13.67 -8.77 -14.37
CA LYS A 71 -13.25 -7.44 -14.83
C LYS A 71 -14.31 -6.41 -14.46
N GLY A 72 -13.91 -5.36 -13.75
CA GLY A 72 -14.81 -4.29 -13.30
C GLY A 72 -15.66 -4.65 -12.08
N GLU A 73 -15.51 -5.84 -11.51
CA GLU A 73 -16.24 -6.24 -10.32
C GLU A 73 -15.58 -5.74 -9.03
N ARG A 74 -16.37 -5.65 -7.95
CA ARG A 74 -15.84 -5.33 -6.62
C ARG A 74 -15.10 -6.54 -6.05
N LYS A 75 -14.03 -6.29 -5.28
CA LYS A 75 -13.27 -7.37 -4.61
C LYS A 75 -14.18 -8.29 -3.78
N SER A 76 -15.18 -7.72 -3.10
CA SER A 76 -16.13 -8.49 -2.29
C SER A 76 -17.02 -9.40 -3.13
N ALA A 77 -17.46 -8.93 -4.30
CA ALA A 77 -18.26 -9.72 -5.23
C ALA A 77 -17.44 -10.91 -5.77
N VAL A 78 -16.18 -10.68 -6.14
CA VAL A 78 -15.27 -11.75 -6.58
C VAL A 78 -14.96 -12.74 -5.46
N ALA A 79 -14.72 -12.26 -4.23
CA ALA A 79 -14.54 -13.14 -3.07
C ALA A 79 -15.76 -14.02 -2.83
N GLN A 80 -16.96 -13.45 -2.90
CA GLN A 80 -18.22 -14.19 -2.77
C GLN A 80 -18.40 -15.19 -3.92
N LEU A 81 -18.06 -14.81 -5.15
CA LEU A 81 -18.10 -15.69 -6.32
C LEU A 81 -17.24 -16.93 -6.12
N ILE A 82 -16.02 -16.75 -5.60
CA ILE A 82 -15.10 -17.86 -5.28
C ILE A 82 -15.65 -18.70 -4.12
N GLN A 83 -16.21 -18.08 -3.07
CA GLN A 83 -16.73 -18.79 -1.91
C GLN A 83 -17.99 -19.61 -2.24
N CYS A 84 -18.94 -19.02 -2.97
CA CYS A 84 -20.22 -19.65 -3.35
C CYS A 84 -20.11 -20.58 -4.56
N SER A 85 -18.97 -20.61 -5.26
CA SER A 85 -18.78 -21.51 -6.39
C SER A 85 -18.91 -22.98 -6.01
N THR A 86 -19.26 -23.82 -6.97
CA THR A 86 -19.12 -25.27 -6.84
C THR A 86 -17.67 -25.66 -6.55
N ASN A 87 -17.47 -26.77 -5.84
CA ASN A 87 -16.17 -27.39 -5.60
C ASN A 87 -15.99 -28.54 -6.60
N PRO A 88 -14.92 -28.58 -7.43
CA PRO A 88 -13.79 -27.65 -7.52
C PRO A 88 -14.14 -26.30 -8.16
N VAL A 89 -13.43 -25.26 -7.75
CA VAL A 89 -13.52 -23.92 -8.36
C VAL A 89 -12.53 -23.81 -9.50
N LYS A 90 -12.98 -23.29 -10.65
CA LYS A 90 -12.10 -22.95 -11.78
C LYS A 90 -11.76 -21.47 -11.70
N ILE A 91 -10.48 -21.14 -11.60
CA ILE A 91 -10.00 -19.76 -11.58
C ILE A 91 -9.17 -19.54 -12.82
N THR A 92 -9.51 -18.54 -13.63
CA THR A 92 -8.70 -18.11 -14.76
C THR A 92 -7.84 -16.94 -14.31
N ILE A 93 -6.52 -17.13 -14.36
CA ILE A 93 -5.53 -16.15 -13.94
C ILE A 93 -4.67 -15.69 -15.12
N ASN A 94 -4.23 -14.44 -15.08
CA ASN A 94 -3.15 -13.93 -15.91
C ASN A 94 -1.86 -13.98 -15.10
N LYS A 95 -0.89 -14.78 -15.56
CA LYS A 95 0.44 -14.86 -14.96
C LYS A 95 1.16 -13.54 -15.14
N LEU A 96 1.71 -13.03 -14.05
CA LEU A 96 2.67 -11.94 -14.15
C LEU A 96 4.04 -12.52 -14.54
N GLU A 97 4.41 -12.47 -15.83
CA GLU A 97 5.76 -12.82 -16.26
C GLU A 97 6.77 -11.79 -15.74
N THR A 98 7.36 -12.09 -14.58
CA THR A 98 8.58 -11.44 -14.15
C THR A 98 9.75 -12.23 -14.73
N ASN A 99 10.45 -11.67 -15.71
CA ASN A 99 11.74 -12.18 -16.14
C ASN A 99 12.64 -12.32 -14.88
N SER A 100 12.86 -13.57 -14.46
CA SER A 100 13.37 -13.97 -13.14
C SER A 100 14.76 -13.38 -12.78
N SER A 101 15.48 -12.77 -13.73
CA SER A 101 16.77 -12.12 -13.45
C SER A 101 16.67 -10.73 -12.80
N LYS A 102 15.56 -10.00 -12.96
CA LYS A 102 15.35 -8.65 -12.38
C LYS A 102 14.47 -8.65 -11.14
N GLY A 103 13.94 -9.81 -10.75
CA GLY A 103 12.91 -9.96 -9.71
C GLY A 103 13.33 -9.43 -8.33
N LYS A 104 14.57 -9.65 -7.88
CA LYS A 104 15.02 -9.19 -6.56
C LYS A 104 15.14 -7.66 -6.45
N THR A 105 15.62 -7.01 -7.51
CA THR A 105 15.79 -5.55 -7.53
C THR A 105 14.47 -4.83 -7.74
N LEU A 106 13.60 -5.37 -8.60
CA LEU A 106 12.25 -4.84 -8.80
C LEU A 106 11.38 -5.04 -7.56
N ASP A 107 11.54 -6.16 -6.84
CA ASP A 107 10.85 -6.39 -5.56
C ASP A 107 11.30 -5.40 -4.48
N ILE A 108 12.59 -5.08 -4.40
CA ILE A 108 13.11 -4.01 -3.52
C ILE A 108 12.58 -2.63 -3.97
N MET A 109 12.52 -2.36 -5.27
CA MET A 109 12.04 -1.09 -5.80
C MET A 109 10.52 -0.93 -5.60
N MET A 110 9.74 -1.99 -5.80
CA MET A 110 8.31 -2.04 -5.48
C MET A 110 8.09 -1.88 -3.99
N LYS A 111 8.92 -2.49 -3.13
CA LYS A 111 8.90 -2.27 -1.67
C LYS A 111 9.17 -0.80 -1.30
N LYS A 112 10.11 -0.12 -1.97
CA LYS A 112 10.40 1.31 -1.77
C LYS A 112 9.29 2.23 -2.28
N ILE A 113 8.70 1.91 -3.43
CA ILE A 113 7.58 2.68 -4.02
C ILE A 113 6.33 2.52 -3.16
N LYS A 114 6.05 1.29 -2.69
CA LYS A 114 4.98 0.96 -1.74
C LYS A 114 5.09 1.78 -0.45
N HIS A 115 6.30 1.91 0.12
CA HIS A 115 6.56 2.77 1.27
C HIS A 115 6.27 4.25 0.99
N LYS A 116 6.59 4.74 -0.21
CA LYS A 116 6.41 6.16 -0.58
C LYS A 116 4.95 6.54 -0.87
N ILE A 117 4.10 5.57 -1.24
CA ILE A 117 2.69 5.80 -1.56
C ILE A 117 1.81 5.74 -0.30
N VAL A 118 2.15 4.88 0.68
CA VAL A 118 1.38 4.69 1.92
C VAL A 118 1.36 5.93 2.81
N GLU A 119 2.40 6.76 2.78
CA GLU A 119 2.44 8.03 3.53
C GLU A 119 1.42 9.08 3.04
N PHE A 120 0.82 8.87 1.86
CA PHE A 120 -0.15 9.81 1.27
C PHE A 120 -1.55 9.22 1.08
N MET A 121 -1.81 7.98 1.54
CA MET A 121 -3.10 7.30 1.34
C MET A 121 -3.84 7.07 2.66
N ASP A 122 -5.16 7.27 2.62
CA ASP A 122 -6.06 7.04 3.76
C ASP A 122 -6.12 5.56 4.16
N THR A 123 -6.43 5.29 5.44
CA THR A 123 -6.47 3.95 6.04
C THR A 123 -7.36 2.95 5.31
N ASP A 124 -8.49 3.40 4.75
CA ASP A 124 -9.40 2.53 3.99
C ASP A 124 -8.76 2.04 2.67
N SER A 125 -7.85 2.84 2.11
CA SER A 125 -7.09 2.49 0.91
C SER A 125 -5.95 1.52 1.22
N ILE A 126 -5.32 1.64 2.39
CA ILE A 126 -4.26 0.74 2.87
C ILE A 126 -4.80 -0.69 3.05
N ASP A 127 -6.04 -0.82 3.54
CA ASP A 127 -6.76 -2.09 3.68
C ASP A 127 -7.31 -2.61 2.35
N ALA A 128 -7.63 -1.73 1.39
CA ALA A 128 -7.96 -2.12 0.02
C ALA A 128 -6.74 -2.66 -0.76
N LEU A 129 -5.54 -2.18 -0.44
CA LEU A 129 -4.28 -2.53 -1.08
C LEU A 129 -3.50 -3.66 -0.38
N GLY A 130 -3.90 -4.09 0.83
CA GLY A 130 -3.33 -5.25 1.52
C GLY A 130 -1.94 -5.00 2.14
N LEU A 131 -1.78 -3.86 2.84
CA LEU A 131 -0.50 -3.40 3.38
C LEU A 131 -0.44 -3.58 4.91
N SER A 132 0.33 -4.55 5.40
CA SER A 132 0.34 -4.92 6.83
C SER A 132 1.21 -4.01 7.72
N ARG A 133 0.62 -3.56 8.83
CA ARG A 133 1.18 -2.69 9.88
C ARG A 133 2.49 -3.20 10.54
N ALA A 134 2.76 -4.51 10.49
CA ALA A 134 3.91 -5.14 11.16
C ALA A 134 5.27 -4.89 10.47
N ILE A 135 5.27 -4.54 9.18
CA ILE A 135 6.51 -4.28 8.41
C ILE A 135 7.08 -2.88 8.73
N LEU A 136 6.25 -1.97 9.26
CA LEU A 136 6.57 -0.56 9.49
C LEU A 136 7.52 -0.27 10.66
N CYS A 137 7.65 -1.17 11.64
CA CYS A 137 8.29 -0.81 12.90
C CYS A 137 9.83 -0.77 12.88
N ASN A 138 10.48 -1.21 11.80
CA ASN A 138 11.95 -1.35 11.76
C ASN A 138 12.67 -0.63 10.62
N ASP A 139 11.99 0.25 9.87
CA ASP A 139 12.61 0.96 8.75
C ASP A 139 13.51 2.12 9.23
N PRO A 140 14.80 2.17 8.82
CA PRO A 140 15.72 3.27 9.10
C PRO A 140 15.22 4.64 8.62
N LEU A 141 14.40 4.70 7.57
CA LEU A 141 13.83 5.95 7.04
C LEU A 141 12.74 6.50 7.96
N LEU A 142 11.89 5.64 8.53
CA LEU A 142 10.87 6.05 9.50
C LEU A 142 11.52 6.60 10.79
N LYS A 143 12.63 5.99 11.22
CA LYS A 143 13.45 6.53 12.32
C LYS A 143 14.03 7.91 11.98
N LYS A 144 14.53 8.09 10.75
CA LYS A 144 15.02 9.40 10.29
C LYS A 144 13.90 10.44 10.19
N MET A 145 12.71 10.03 9.76
CA MET A 145 11.54 10.91 9.66
C MET A 145 11.09 11.39 11.04
N LYS A 146 11.03 10.49 12.02
CA LYS A 146 10.72 10.85 13.42
C LYS A 146 11.73 11.82 14.02
N ILE A 147 13.03 11.60 13.79
CA ILE A 147 14.09 12.53 14.21
C ILE A 147 13.90 13.90 13.54
N LEU A 148 13.48 13.92 12.27
CA LEU A 148 13.26 15.17 11.54
C LEU A 148 12.03 15.94 12.05
N GLU A 149 10.96 15.25 12.43
CA GLU A 149 9.79 15.83 13.09
C GLU A 149 10.15 16.42 14.47
N ASP A 150 10.88 15.68 15.30
CA ASP A 150 11.34 16.14 16.61
C ASP A 150 12.22 17.40 16.47
N ASN A 151 13.14 17.41 15.49
CA ASN A 151 13.96 18.58 15.19
C ASN A 151 13.11 19.76 14.70
N THR A 152 12.10 19.52 13.87
CA THR A 152 11.20 20.58 13.37
C THR A 152 10.42 21.23 14.52
N LEU A 153 9.97 20.42 15.49
CA LEU A 153 9.30 20.91 16.69
C LEU A 153 10.26 21.75 17.55
N LEU A 154 11.51 21.31 17.72
CA LEU A 154 12.54 22.08 18.42
C LEU A 154 12.76 23.44 17.76
N TYR A 155 12.89 23.49 16.43
CA TYR A 155 13.08 24.76 15.71
C TYR A 155 11.87 25.69 15.86
N ARG A 156 10.63 25.17 15.82
CA ARG A 156 9.44 25.98 16.08
C ARG A 156 9.44 26.58 17.49
N ASN A 157 9.81 25.79 18.48
CA ASN A 157 9.88 26.28 19.87
C ASN A 157 10.97 27.33 20.04
N MET A 158 12.12 27.18 19.36
CA MET A 158 13.17 28.21 19.36
C MET A 158 12.70 29.50 18.70
N ILE A 159 12.01 29.41 17.57
CA ILE A 159 11.47 30.59 16.87
C ILE A 159 10.47 31.32 17.78
N ALA A 160 9.55 30.60 18.42
CA ALA A 160 8.60 31.19 19.36
C ALA A 160 9.31 31.89 20.53
N TYR A 161 10.35 31.26 21.09
CA TYR A 161 11.16 31.89 22.14
C TYR A 161 11.85 33.17 21.67
N PHE A 162 12.39 33.19 20.45
CA PHE A 162 13.01 34.39 19.89
C PHE A 162 11.97 35.49 19.62
N GLU A 163 10.78 35.15 19.16
CA GLU A 163 9.68 36.10 18.98
C GLU A 163 9.30 36.75 20.32
N ASP A 164 9.16 35.96 21.39
CA ASP A 164 8.90 36.46 22.74
C ASP A 164 10.04 37.36 23.25
N LEU A 165 11.29 36.95 22.99
CA LEU A 165 12.47 37.73 23.38
C LEU A 165 12.53 39.07 22.65
N PHE A 166 12.26 39.09 21.34
CA PHE A 166 12.22 40.32 20.55
C PHE A 166 11.07 41.22 20.98
N TYR A 167 9.89 40.66 21.29
CA TYR A 167 8.77 41.41 21.82
C TYR A 167 9.11 42.09 23.16
N LEU A 168 9.76 41.36 24.06
CA LEU A 168 10.22 41.93 25.34
C LEU A 168 11.30 43.00 25.13
N HIS A 169 12.26 42.78 24.23
CA HIS A 169 13.29 43.76 23.92
C HIS A 169 12.70 45.05 23.34
N ASP A 170 11.77 44.95 22.40
CA ASP A 170 11.07 46.10 21.82
C ASP A 170 10.28 46.88 22.89
N LYS A 171 9.59 46.15 23.77
CA LYS A 171 8.88 46.73 24.91
C LYS A 171 9.82 47.46 25.87
N VAL A 172 10.95 46.86 26.23
CA VAL A 172 11.97 47.52 27.08
C VAL A 172 12.53 48.76 26.39
N SER A 173 12.85 48.69 25.09
CA SER A 173 13.33 49.83 24.32
C SER A 173 12.31 50.98 24.28
N TYR A 174 11.02 50.66 24.14
CA TYR A 174 9.93 51.62 24.22
C TYR A 174 9.88 52.31 25.59
N TYR A 175 9.90 51.54 26.70
CA TYR A 175 9.90 52.12 28.04
C TYR A 175 11.15 52.96 28.33
N GLN A 176 12.32 52.56 27.84
CA GLN A 176 13.54 53.37 27.95
C GLN A 176 13.40 54.72 27.22
N ARG A 177 12.83 54.74 26.01
CA ARG A 177 12.59 56.00 25.28
C ARG A 177 11.55 56.91 25.93
N VAL A 178 10.48 56.34 26.48
CA VAL A 178 9.37 57.10 27.06
C VAL A 178 9.70 57.64 28.46
N TYR A 179 10.40 56.86 29.28
CA TYR A 179 10.65 57.21 30.69
C TYR A 179 12.08 57.69 30.98
N PHE A 180 13.03 57.51 30.05
CA PHE A 180 14.37 58.09 30.11
C PHE A 180 14.72 58.84 28.81
N PRO A 181 14.02 59.95 28.51
CA PRO A 181 14.37 60.78 27.36
C PRO A 181 15.62 61.60 27.71
N MET A 182 16.78 61.17 27.20
CA MET A 182 18.12 61.79 27.35
C MET A 182 18.78 61.66 28.74
N ILE A 183 19.76 60.75 28.81
CA ILE A 183 21.12 61.18 29.17
C ILE A 183 21.88 61.27 27.85
N THR A 184 21.83 62.42 27.19
CA THR A 184 22.82 62.83 26.17
C THR A 184 24.16 63.09 26.82
#